data_AF-A0A8I1M5N5-F1
#
_entry.id   AF-A0A8I1M5N5-F1
#
_cell.length_a   1.000
_cell.length_b   1.000
_cell.length_c   1.000
_cell.angle_alpha   90.00
_cell.angle_beta   90.00
_cell.angle_gamma   90.00
#
_symmetry.space_group_name_H-M   'P 1'
#
loop_
_entity.id
_entity.type
_entity.pdbx_description
1 polymer ?
#
loop_
_entity_poly.entity_id
_entity_poly.type
_entity_poly.pdbx_seq_one_letter_code
_entity_poly.pdbx_strand_id
1 'polypeptide(L)'
;MRRQFEFAPLRSVIGLGMVLAVAACGDTSPNWEPQDMFAAPTEAKLDDRYRAMIDFKAMARDETGKEYAAGPKATVMGAVEEAVAMCSQANAQGCKAVRVGLTWVDGLDQAAIESVIKSYGDTMTAEAYQAAGQGNMGAANWLAYHYAVRGENLDEAERLSKQALAVAPDDPGALDTYGLILYRQGRYAEAEEVFIRVNKAMPTAEHIAHFADNALAMGKTDMARAAYQRALQAGAGPVLSQTIQKRLLALDLNSGGNIQPAQ
;
A
#
# COMPACT_ATOMS: atom_id res chain seq x y z
N MET A 1 -36.99 -58.58 42.17
CA MET A 1 -36.35 -57.79 41.10
C MET A 1 -34.83 -57.86 41.33
N ARG A 2 -34.17 -58.82 40.66
CA ARG A 2 -33.17 -58.63 39.58
C ARG A 2 -31.94 -57.78 39.97
N ARG A 3 -30.81 -58.50 39.99
CA ARG A 3 -29.39 -58.08 40.00
C ARG A 3 -29.11 -57.04 38.91
N GLN A 4 -28.11 -56.18 39.12
CA GLN A 4 -26.86 -56.21 38.33
C GLN A 4 -25.86 -55.15 38.84
N PHE A 5 -24.67 -55.63 39.17
CA PHE A 5 -23.42 -54.88 39.17
C PHE A 5 -23.04 -54.60 37.71
N GLU A 6 -22.60 -53.38 37.38
CA GLU A 6 -21.85 -53.11 36.15
C GLU A 6 -20.47 -52.53 36.49
N PHE A 7 -19.46 -53.25 36.00
CA PHE A 7 -18.07 -52.85 35.81
C PHE A 7 -17.94 -52.10 34.48
N ALA A 8 -17.01 -51.14 34.37
CA ALA A 8 -16.06 -50.93 33.24
C ALA A 8 -15.33 -49.56 33.39
N PRO A 9 -14.19 -49.32 32.71
CA PRO A 9 -12.93 -50.06 32.80
C PRO A 9 -11.69 -49.15 32.94
N LEU A 10 -10.56 -49.74 33.35
CA LEU A 10 -9.21 -49.21 33.15
C LEU A 10 -8.89 -49.11 31.65
N ARG A 11 -8.17 -48.05 31.25
CA ARG A 11 -7.31 -48.07 30.05
C ARG A 11 -5.87 -47.78 30.42
N SER A 12 -5.02 -48.62 29.84
CA SER A 12 -3.61 -48.82 30.09
C SER A 12 -2.80 -48.37 28.87
N VAL A 13 -1.73 -47.60 29.14
CA VAL A 13 -0.35 -47.71 28.61
C VAL A 13 -0.06 -47.26 27.14
N ILE A 14 1.19 -46.76 27.00
CA ILE A 14 2.09 -46.68 25.83
C ILE A 14 1.88 -45.41 24.97
N GLY A 15 2.87 -44.56 24.65
CA GLY A 15 4.32 -44.62 24.78
C GLY A 15 4.95 -43.89 23.57
N LEU A 16 6.00 -43.12 23.83
CA LEU A 16 7.05 -42.67 22.90
C LEU A 16 6.63 -41.89 21.63
N GLY A 17 6.65 -40.55 21.73
CA GLY A 17 6.79 -39.64 20.59
C GLY A 17 8.17 -39.00 20.62
N MET A 18 9.08 -39.52 19.79
CA MET A 18 10.43 -39.02 19.57
C MET A 18 10.33 -37.67 18.83
N VAL A 19 10.59 -36.55 19.51
CA VAL A 19 10.66 -35.22 18.87
C VAL A 19 12.05 -35.09 18.25
N LEU A 20 12.10 -35.27 16.93
CA LEU A 20 13.22 -34.85 16.10
C LEU A 20 13.34 -33.33 16.16
N ALA A 21 14.40 -32.85 16.80
CA ALA A 21 14.80 -31.45 16.76
C ALA A 21 15.25 -31.10 15.33
N VAL A 22 14.47 -30.26 14.65
CA VAL A 22 14.94 -29.56 13.46
C VAL A 22 15.76 -28.37 13.95
N ALA A 23 17.06 -28.41 13.64
CA ALA A 23 18.01 -27.36 13.96
C ALA A 23 17.69 -26.07 13.19
N ALA A 24 17.85 -24.95 13.89
CA ALA A 24 17.65 -23.59 13.45
C ALA A 24 18.66 -23.18 12.36
N CYS A 25 18.16 -22.37 11.41
CA CYS A 25 18.97 -21.48 10.57
C CYS A 25 18.39 -20.06 10.69
N GLY A 26 19.24 -19.08 11.02
CA GLY A 26 18.98 -17.66 10.79
C GLY A 26 18.58 -16.85 12.02
N ASP A 27 19.59 -16.47 12.81
CA ASP A 27 19.66 -15.35 13.78
C ASP A 27 18.43 -14.41 13.81
N THR A 28 17.48 -14.68 14.71
CA THR A 28 16.37 -13.79 15.03
C THR A 28 16.80 -12.85 16.16
N SER A 29 16.77 -11.55 15.89
CA SER A 29 16.81 -10.51 16.93
C SER A 29 15.94 -10.92 18.14
N PRO A 30 16.44 -10.91 19.39
CA PRO A 30 15.85 -11.71 20.47
C PRO A 30 14.49 -11.26 21.02
N ASN A 31 13.77 -10.31 20.42
CA ASN A 31 12.54 -9.73 21.00
C ASN A 31 11.45 -9.35 19.96
N TRP A 32 11.32 -10.08 18.85
CA TRP A 32 10.28 -9.74 17.85
C TRP A 32 9.25 -10.86 17.69
N GLU A 33 8.05 -10.64 18.23
CA GLU A 33 6.87 -11.47 18.00
C GLU A 33 5.83 -10.66 17.17
N PRO A 34 5.35 -11.17 16.02
CA PRO A 34 4.44 -10.46 15.11
C PRO A 34 3.15 -9.93 15.75
N GLN A 35 2.69 -10.50 16.87
CA GLN A 35 1.46 -10.06 17.55
C GLN A 35 1.57 -8.67 18.22
N ASP A 36 2.77 -8.19 18.54
CA ASP A 36 2.95 -6.99 19.38
C ASP A 36 2.78 -5.66 18.62
N MET A 37 2.52 -5.70 17.31
CA MET A 37 2.33 -4.50 16.48
C MET A 37 0.91 -4.28 15.97
N PHE A 38 -0.01 -5.23 16.17
CA PHE A 38 -1.27 -5.22 15.40
C PHE A 38 -2.48 -5.66 16.23
N ALA A 39 -3.06 -4.72 16.97
CA ALA A 39 -4.47 -4.82 17.35
C ALA A 39 -5.35 -4.76 16.07
N ALA A 40 -6.42 -5.56 16.01
CA ALA A 40 -7.35 -5.53 14.89
C ALA A 40 -7.95 -4.11 14.72
N PRO A 41 -8.03 -3.57 13.48
CA PRO A 41 -8.41 -2.19 13.28
C PRO A 41 -9.89 -1.98 13.63
N THR A 42 -10.15 -0.91 14.38
CA THR A 42 -11.45 -0.23 14.32
C THR A 42 -11.45 0.59 13.03
N GLU A 43 -12.47 0.45 12.19
CA GLU A 43 -12.59 1.22 10.93
C GLU A 43 -12.52 2.73 11.22
N ALA A 44 -11.39 3.36 10.88
CA ALA A 44 -11.26 4.81 10.91
C ALA A 44 -11.87 5.40 9.63
N LYS A 45 -12.77 6.37 9.80
CA LYS A 45 -13.33 7.14 8.67
C LYS A 45 -12.23 7.99 8.04
N LEU A 46 -12.12 7.96 6.69
CA LEU A 46 -11.27 8.89 5.94
C LEU A 46 -11.59 10.35 6.35
N ASP A 47 -10.55 11.11 6.69
CA ASP A 47 -10.62 12.54 7.04
C ASP A 47 -11.14 13.39 5.85
N ASP A 48 -11.95 14.39 6.14
CA ASP A 48 -12.50 15.36 5.20
C ASP A 48 -11.40 16.19 4.50
N ARG A 49 -10.20 16.35 5.11
CA ARG A 49 -9.04 16.95 4.42
C ARG A 49 -8.54 16.09 3.26
N TYR A 50 -8.54 14.77 3.43
CA TYR A 50 -8.17 13.82 2.38
C TYR A 50 -9.24 13.77 1.28
N ARG A 51 -10.53 13.89 1.65
CA ARG A 51 -11.62 14.06 0.68
C ARG A 51 -11.51 15.36 -0.12
N ALA A 52 -11.16 16.48 0.51
CA ALA A 52 -11.06 17.77 -0.16
C ALA A 52 -9.89 17.83 -1.16
N MET A 53 -8.81 17.08 -0.89
CA MET A 53 -7.67 16.96 -1.79
C MET A 53 -7.91 15.94 -2.92
N ILE A 54 -8.88 15.02 -2.74
CA ILE A 54 -9.27 13.95 -3.67
C ILE A 54 -10.73 14.15 -4.12
N ASP A 55 -11.17 15.37 -4.45
CA ASP A 55 -12.39 15.53 -5.26
C ASP A 55 -12.06 15.39 -6.76
N PHE A 56 -11.30 14.34 -7.09
CA PHE A 56 -10.89 13.99 -8.46
C PHE A 56 -12.02 13.26 -9.18
N LYS A 57 -13.03 14.03 -9.60
CA LYS A 57 -14.07 13.52 -10.50
C LYS A 57 -13.54 13.51 -11.93
N ALA A 58 -13.15 12.34 -12.43
CA ALA A 58 -12.99 12.15 -13.87
C ALA A 58 -14.38 11.96 -14.50
N MET A 59 -14.55 12.46 -15.72
CA MET A 59 -15.81 12.33 -16.45
C MET A 59 -15.55 11.77 -17.84
N ALA A 60 -16.42 10.91 -18.32
CA ALA A 60 -16.40 10.43 -19.70
C ALA A 60 -17.68 10.85 -20.41
N ARG A 61 -17.63 11.03 -21.73
CA ARG A 61 -18.78 11.44 -22.53
C ARG A 61 -18.98 10.51 -23.72
N ASP A 62 -20.22 10.08 -23.92
CA ASP A 62 -20.61 9.25 -25.07
C ASP A 62 -20.99 10.10 -26.30
N GLU A 63 -21.28 9.43 -27.41
CA GLU A 63 -21.63 10.08 -28.68
C GLU A 63 -22.89 10.95 -28.62
N THR A 64 -23.78 10.69 -27.65
CA THR A 64 -25.02 11.46 -27.43
C THR A 64 -24.78 12.71 -26.58
N GLY A 65 -23.56 12.87 -26.06
CA GLY A 65 -23.19 13.95 -25.16
C GLY A 65 -23.51 13.66 -23.69
N LYS A 66 -23.95 12.44 -23.36
CA LYS A 66 -24.24 12.06 -21.97
C LYS A 66 -22.94 11.82 -21.21
N GLU A 67 -22.88 12.39 -20.01
CA GLU A 67 -21.70 12.36 -19.15
C GLU A 67 -21.79 11.27 -18.08
N TYR A 68 -20.65 10.67 -17.78
CA TYR A 68 -20.46 9.60 -16.81
C TYR A 68 -19.34 10.03 -15.85
N ALA A 69 -19.69 10.35 -14.61
CA ALA A 69 -18.74 10.77 -13.60
C ALA A 69 -18.29 9.57 -12.75
N ALA A 70 -16.98 9.42 -12.58
CA ALA A 70 -16.37 8.47 -11.65
C ALA A 70 -16.05 9.17 -10.32
N GLY A 71 -16.32 8.47 -9.21
CA GLY A 71 -16.14 8.97 -7.85
C GLY A 71 -14.67 9.06 -7.42
N PRO A 72 -14.38 9.49 -6.18
CA PRO A 72 -13.01 9.72 -5.73
C PRO A 72 -12.21 8.42 -5.79
N LYS A 73 -11.18 8.39 -6.64
CA LYS A 73 -10.18 7.31 -6.71
C LYS A 73 -8.86 7.79 -6.15
N ALA A 74 -8.06 6.85 -5.66
CA ALA A 74 -6.73 7.11 -5.13
C ALA A 74 -5.79 7.77 -6.15
N THR A 75 -6.05 7.62 -7.46
CA THR A 75 -5.28 8.23 -8.54
C THR A 75 -6.18 8.79 -9.64
N VAL A 76 -5.69 9.84 -10.32
CA VAL A 76 -6.37 10.44 -11.49
C VAL A 76 -6.58 9.40 -12.60
N MET A 77 -5.61 8.51 -12.81
CA MET A 77 -5.73 7.41 -13.77
C MET A 77 -6.83 6.43 -13.39
N GLY A 78 -6.93 6.04 -12.12
CA GLY A 78 -8.00 5.15 -11.67
C GLY A 78 -9.39 5.76 -11.85
N ALA A 79 -9.52 7.08 -11.69
CA ALA A 79 -10.78 7.79 -11.95
C ALA A 79 -11.11 7.83 -13.46
N VAL A 80 -10.10 8.11 -14.31
CA VAL A 80 -10.23 8.17 -15.78
C VAL A 80 -10.60 6.79 -16.34
N GLU A 81 -9.93 5.73 -15.91
CA GLU A 81 -10.21 4.35 -16.30
C GLU A 81 -11.63 3.93 -15.91
N GLU A 82 -12.07 4.26 -14.69
CA GLU A 82 -13.44 3.98 -14.25
C GLU A 82 -14.47 4.76 -15.06
N ALA A 83 -14.24 6.04 -15.34
CA ALA A 83 -15.15 6.84 -16.15
C ALA A 83 -15.30 6.28 -17.57
N VAL A 84 -14.20 5.88 -18.21
CA VAL A 84 -14.20 5.25 -19.55
C VAL A 84 -14.89 3.88 -19.50
N ALA A 85 -14.67 3.09 -18.45
CA ALA A 85 -15.32 1.79 -18.28
C ALA A 85 -16.84 1.94 -18.10
N MET A 86 -17.29 2.88 -17.27
CA MET A 86 -18.72 3.18 -17.07
C MET A 86 -19.39 3.61 -18.38
N CYS A 87 -18.73 4.47 -19.14
CA CYS A 87 -19.20 4.94 -20.44
C CYS A 87 -19.27 3.79 -21.48
N SER A 88 -18.26 2.93 -21.50
CA SER A 88 -18.18 1.78 -22.43
C SER A 88 -19.20 0.68 -22.11
N GLN A 89 -19.51 0.47 -20.82
CA GLN A 89 -20.55 -0.48 -20.40
C GLN A 89 -21.97 0.05 -20.66
N ALA A 90 -22.16 1.36 -20.62
CA ALA A 90 -23.46 1.98 -20.80
C ALA A 90 -23.89 2.14 -22.26
N ASN A 91 -22.97 2.02 -23.23
CA ASN A 91 -23.28 2.28 -24.64
C ASN A 91 -22.51 1.36 -25.62
N ALA A 92 -23.22 0.79 -26.60
CA ALA A 92 -22.66 -0.04 -27.67
C ALA A 92 -21.90 0.77 -28.75
N GLN A 93 -22.03 2.10 -28.74
CA GLN A 93 -21.44 3.03 -29.71
C GLN A 93 -20.04 3.55 -29.34
N GLY A 94 -19.52 3.19 -28.16
CA GLY A 94 -18.16 3.55 -27.74
C GLY A 94 -18.05 4.93 -27.10
N CYS A 95 -17.04 5.10 -26.26
CA CYS A 95 -16.81 6.33 -25.51
C CYS A 95 -15.91 7.29 -26.32
N LYS A 96 -16.26 8.58 -26.41
CA LYS A 96 -15.64 9.50 -27.38
C LYS A 96 -14.68 10.51 -26.74
N ALA A 97 -14.91 10.89 -25.48
CA ALA A 97 -14.04 11.83 -24.80
C ALA A 97 -13.94 11.51 -23.31
N VAL A 98 -12.79 11.85 -22.73
CA VAL A 98 -12.57 11.78 -21.29
C VAL A 98 -12.08 13.12 -20.77
N ARG A 99 -12.51 13.49 -19.57
CA ARG A 99 -12.08 14.68 -18.87
C ARG A 99 -11.08 14.30 -17.79
N VAL A 100 -9.86 14.80 -17.93
CA VAL A 100 -8.78 14.67 -16.95
C VAL A 100 -8.65 16.01 -16.24
N GLY A 101 -9.00 16.08 -14.96
CA GLY A 101 -9.10 17.34 -14.23
C GLY A 101 -10.13 18.28 -14.86
N LEU A 102 -9.70 19.42 -15.40
CA LEU A 102 -10.58 20.38 -16.08
C LEU A 102 -10.62 20.23 -17.60
N THR A 103 -9.72 19.43 -18.20
CA THR A 103 -9.49 19.37 -19.64
C THR A 103 -10.19 18.18 -20.28
N TRP A 104 -10.93 18.42 -21.37
CA TRP A 104 -11.52 17.36 -22.20
C TRP A 104 -10.51 16.89 -23.25
N VAL A 105 -10.40 15.58 -23.42
CA VAL A 105 -9.59 14.91 -24.44
C VAL A 105 -10.53 14.11 -25.34
N ASP A 106 -10.62 14.51 -26.60
CA ASP A 106 -11.41 13.82 -27.62
C ASP A 106 -10.65 12.61 -28.19
N GLY A 107 -11.39 11.58 -28.62
CA GLY A 107 -10.88 10.41 -29.34
C GLY A 107 -10.26 9.31 -28.48
N LEU A 108 -10.24 9.45 -27.15
CA LEU A 108 -9.54 8.56 -26.22
C LEU A 108 -8.08 8.27 -26.61
N ASP A 109 -7.44 9.21 -27.32
CA ASP A 109 -6.05 9.05 -27.72
C ASP A 109 -5.17 8.97 -26.46
N GLN A 110 -4.56 7.80 -26.28
CA GLN A 110 -3.74 7.51 -25.11
C GLN A 110 -2.60 8.53 -24.95
N ALA A 111 -1.97 8.97 -26.06
CA ALA A 111 -0.88 9.95 -25.99
C ALA A 111 -1.39 11.34 -25.57
N ALA A 112 -2.57 11.74 -26.05
CA ALA A 112 -3.20 12.99 -25.63
C ALA A 112 -3.65 12.95 -24.17
N ILE A 113 -4.22 11.82 -23.72
CA ILE A 113 -4.59 11.59 -22.31
C ILE A 113 -3.34 11.66 -21.43
N GLU A 114 -2.27 10.94 -21.78
CA GLU A 114 -0.98 10.95 -21.07
C GLU A 114 -0.38 12.36 -21.02
N SER A 115 -0.42 13.12 -22.11
CA SER A 115 0.06 14.50 -22.16
C SER A 115 -0.73 15.43 -21.22
N VAL A 116 -2.07 15.30 -21.19
CA VAL A 116 -2.91 16.09 -20.27
C VAL A 116 -2.68 15.69 -18.82
N ILE A 117 -2.53 14.40 -18.51
CA ILE A 117 -2.20 13.93 -17.16
C ILE A 117 -0.85 14.48 -16.72
N LYS A 118 0.16 14.42 -17.61
CA LYS A 118 1.49 14.96 -17.34
C LYS A 118 1.43 16.46 -17.06
N SER A 119 0.77 17.22 -17.94
CA SER A 119 0.58 18.67 -17.77
C SER A 119 -0.14 19.01 -16.45
N TYR A 120 -1.14 18.21 -16.08
CA TYR A 120 -1.86 18.38 -14.82
C TYR A 120 -0.98 18.03 -13.61
N GLY A 121 -0.18 16.97 -13.69
CA GLY A 121 0.80 16.61 -12.66
C GLY A 121 1.87 17.70 -12.45
N ASP A 122 2.36 18.29 -13.55
CA ASP A 122 3.31 19.40 -13.52
C ASP A 122 2.67 20.65 -12.86
N THR A 123 1.40 20.94 -13.20
CA THR A 123 0.63 22.06 -12.62
C THR A 123 0.37 21.86 -11.13
N MET A 124 -0.13 20.70 -10.73
CA MET A 124 -0.38 20.36 -9.34
C MET A 124 0.90 20.41 -8.50
N THR A 125 2.02 19.94 -9.04
CA THR A 125 3.32 20.01 -8.37
C THR A 125 3.72 21.47 -8.12
N ALA A 126 3.53 22.35 -9.12
CA ALA A 126 3.83 23.77 -8.98
C ALA A 126 2.92 24.47 -7.95
N GLU A 127 1.62 24.19 -7.97
CA GLU A 127 0.67 24.73 -6.98
C GLU A 127 0.96 24.23 -5.56
N ALA A 128 1.24 22.93 -5.40
CA ALA A 128 1.61 22.36 -4.12
C ALA A 128 2.91 22.97 -3.58
N TYR A 129 3.89 23.25 -4.45
CA TYR A 129 5.13 23.92 -4.07
C TYR A 129 4.88 25.34 -3.54
N GLN A 130 4.06 26.13 -4.25
CA GLN A 130 3.68 27.48 -3.80
C GLN A 130 2.91 27.44 -2.47
N ALA A 131 1.94 26.54 -2.34
CA ALA A 131 1.16 26.37 -1.12
C ALA A 131 2.03 25.91 0.06
N ALA A 132 2.96 25.00 -0.16
CA ALA A 132 3.93 24.57 0.85
C ALA A 132 4.82 25.73 1.31
N GLY A 133 5.30 26.57 0.37
CA GLY A 133 6.05 27.79 0.66
C GLY A 133 5.26 28.82 1.48
N GLN A 134 3.93 28.81 1.37
CA GLN A 134 3.01 29.65 2.17
C GLN A 134 2.62 29.02 3.51
N GLY A 135 3.19 27.87 3.88
CA GLY A 135 2.93 27.22 5.15
C GLY A 135 1.77 26.22 5.15
N ASN A 136 1.27 25.80 3.97
CA ASN A 136 0.30 24.71 3.90
C ASN A 136 0.99 23.35 4.07
N MET A 137 0.91 22.79 5.27
CA MET A 137 1.58 21.53 5.62
C MET A 137 0.98 20.30 4.93
N GLY A 138 -0.30 20.34 4.56
CA GLY A 138 -0.92 19.27 3.76
C GLY A 138 -0.34 19.23 2.35
N ALA A 139 -0.17 20.40 1.73
CA ALA A 139 0.50 20.53 0.43
C ALA A 139 1.99 20.14 0.52
N ALA A 140 2.67 20.50 1.60
CA ALA A 140 4.06 20.08 1.84
C ALA A 140 4.18 18.56 1.92
N ASN A 141 3.31 17.89 2.71
CA ASN A 141 3.33 16.44 2.80
C ASN A 141 2.97 15.77 1.47
N TRP A 142 1.94 16.27 0.77
CA TRP A 142 1.55 15.77 -0.54
C TRP A 142 2.72 15.86 -1.54
N LEU A 143 3.39 17.01 -1.60
CA LEU A 143 4.52 17.21 -2.50
C LEU A 143 5.69 16.29 -2.15
N ALA A 144 6.00 16.15 -0.86
CA ALA A 144 7.02 15.24 -0.35
C ALA A 144 6.74 13.78 -0.75
N TYR A 145 5.49 13.33 -0.60
CA TYR A 145 5.05 12.00 -1.02
C TYR A 145 5.27 11.77 -2.51
N HIS A 146 4.86 12.70 -3.38
CA HIS A 146 5.02 12.53 -4.83
C HIS A 146 6.47 12.59 -5.30
N TYR A 147 7.33 13.34 -4.61
CA TYR A 147 8.78 13.28 -4.82
C TYR A 147 9.35 11.91 -4.40
N ALA A 148 8.94 11.38 -3.25
CA ALA A 148 9.37 10.07 -2.79
C ALA A 148 8.91 8.94 -3.72
N VAL A 149 7.64 8.93 -4.16
CA VAL A 149 7.12 7.91 -5.07
C VAL A 149 7.92 7.87 -6.38
N ARG A 150 8.29 9.04 -6.93
CA ARG A 150 9.11 9.17 -8.15
C ARG A 150 10.61 8.94 -7.94
N GLY A 151 11.09 9.01 -6.70
CA GLY A 151 12.53 9.00 -6.41
C GLY A 151 13.24 10.29 -6.85
N GLU A 152 12.52 11.41 -6.90
CA GLU A 152 13.00 12.70 -7.37
C GLU A 152 13.11 13.68 -6.19
N ASN A 153 14.06 14.62 -6.23
CA ASN A 153 14.19 15.71 -5.24
C ASN A 153 14.11 15.25 -3.77
N LEU A 154 14.74 14.12 -3.44
CA LEU A 154 14.56 13.46 -2.13
C LEU A 154 14.97 14.33 -0.94
N ASP A 155 15.98 15.19 -1.09
CA ASP A 155 16.39 16.13 -0.03
C ASP A 155 15.28 17.17 0.26
N GLU A 156 14.63 17.66 -0.80
CA GLU A 156 13.51 18.59 -0.68
C GLU A 156 12.26 17.89 -0.13
N ALA A 157 12.02 16.64 -0.55
CA ALA A 157 10.97 15.81 0.01
C ALA A 157 11.15 15.64 1.52
N GLU A 158 12.37 15.33 1.97
CA GLU A 158 12.69 15.20 3.40
C GLU A 158 12.45 16.51 4.14
N ARG A 159 12.87 17.64 3.57
CA ARG A 159 12.65 18.97 4.16
C ARG A 159 11.15 19.26 4.33
N LEU A 160 10.36 19.03 3.29
CA LEU A 160 8.91 19.27 3.29
C LEU A 160 8.16 18.33 4.24
N SER A 161 8.52 17.06 4.26
CA SER A 161 7.94 16.07 5.18
C SER A 161 8.23 16.40 6.64
N LYS A 162 9.47 16.82 6.97
CA LYS A 162 9.82 17.29 8.32
C LYS A 162 9.04 18.53 8.74
N GLN A 163 8.74 19.44 7.81
CA GLN A 163 7.87 20.59 8.10
C GLN A 163 6.45 20.14 8.45
N ALA A 164 5.88 19.21 7.69
CA ALA A 164 4.56 18.66 7.99
C ALA A 164 4.52 17.96 9.36
N LEU A 165 5.54 17.14 9.65
CA LEU A 165 5.68 16.43 10.93
C LEU A 165 5.94 17.37 12.12
N ALA A 166 6.53 18.55 11.90
CA ALA A 166 6.68 19.54 12.98
C ALA A 166 5.31 20.05 13.49
N VAL A 167 4.28 20.04 12.64
CA VAL A 167 2.91 20.45 12.99
C VAL A 167 2.06 19.27 13.47
N ALA A 168 2.25 18.09 12.88
CA ALA A 168 1.53 16.87 13.26
C ALA A 168 2.51 15.67 13.40
N PRO A 169 3.23 15.56 14.54
CA PRO A 169 4.33 14.59 14.71
C PRO A 169 3.93 13.12 14.67
N ASP A 170 2.65 12.84 14.93
CA ASP A 170 2.09 11.49 15.01
C ASP A 170 1.04 11.24 13.91
N ASP A 171 0.94 12.13 12.91
CA ASP A 171 0.08 11.88 11.75
C ASP A 171 0.61 10.67 10.96
N PRO A 172 -0.15 9.57 10.86
CA PRO A 172 0.36 8.35 10.24
C PRO A 172 0.67 8.53 8.74
N GLY A 173 -0.05 9.40 8.03
CA GLY A 173 0.19 9.67 6.61
C GLY A 173 1.47 10.45 6.36
N ALA A 174 1.76 11.44 7.19
CA ALA A 174 3.02 12.19 7.15
C ALA A 174 4.21 11.33 7.58
N LEU A 175 4.03 10.46 8.58
CA LEU A 175 5.04 9.49 8.98
C LEU A 175 5.32 8.46 7.87
N ASP A 176 4.29 7.93 7.22
CA ASP A 176 4.46 6.99 6.09
C ASP A 176 5.22 7.65 4.93
N THR A 177 4.88 8.90 4.61
CA THR A 177 5.60 9.72 3.63
C THR A 177 7.08 9.87 3.99
N TYR A 178 7.38 10.17 5.26
CA TYR A 178 8.76 10.26 5.74
C TYR A 178 9.50 8.92 5.63
N GLY A 179 8.85 7.81 6.01
CA GLY A 179 9.39 6.46 5.88
C GLY A 179 9.73 6.12 4.42
N LEU A 180 8.84 6.48 3.48
CA LEU A 180 9.09 6.31 2.04
C LEU A 180 10.29 7.11 1.56
N ILE A 181 10.47 8.35 2.03
CA ILE A 181 11.63 9.18 1.69
C ILE A 181 12.92 8.52 2.18
N LEU A 182 12.94 8.07 3.44
CA LEU A 182 14.08 7.36 4.02
C LEU A 182 14.41 6.07 3.23
N TYR A 183 13.39 5.30 2.89
CA TYR A 183 13.52 4.11 2.04
C TYR A 183 14.14 4.45 0.68
N ARG A 184 13.67 5.51 0.00
CA ARG A 184 14.19 5.94 -1.29
C ARG A 184 15.62 6.48 -1.22
N GLN A 185 16.00 7.06 -0.09
CA GLN A 185 17.37 7.49 0.21
C GLN A 185 18.30 6.31 0.60
N GLY A 186 17.79 5.08 0.69
CA GLY A 186 18.56 3.91 1.12
C GLY A 186 18.79 3.83 2.63
N ARG A 187 18.12 4.68 3.43
CA ARG A 187 18.19 4.74 4.90
C ARG A 187 17.21 3.75 5.53
N TYR A 188 17.35 2.48 5.15
CA TYR A 188 16.33 1.45 5.43
C TYR A 188 16.11 1.16 6.92
N ALA A 189 17.15 1.25 7.75
CA ALA A 189 17.03 1.06 9.20
C ALA A 189 16.19 2.16 9.85
N GLU A 190 16.40 3.42 9.46
CA GLU A 190 15.59 4.55 9.94
C GLU A 190 14.16 4.46 9.41
N ALA A 191 14.00 4.05 8.14
CA ALA A 191 12.69 3.83 7.55
C ALA A 191 11.90 2.73 8.29
N GLU A 192 12.56 1.65 8.72
CA GLU A 192 11.95 0.57 9.48
C GLU A 192 11.32 1.08 10.79
N GLU A 193 12.05 1.89 11.56
CA GLU A 193 11.54 2.47 12.81
C GLU A 193 10.28 3.33 12.57
N VAL A 194 10.28 4.12 11.50
CA VAL A 194 9.14 4.95 11.11
C VAL A 194 7.96 4.09 10.67
N PHE A 195 8.17 3.12 9.79
CA PHE A 195 7.11 2.24 9.32
C PHE A 195 6.50 1.39 10.45
N ILE A 196 7.30 0.99 11.45
CA ILE A 196 6.79 0.34 12.67
C ILE A 196 5.82 1.26 13.41
N ARG A 197 6.16 2.55 13.58
CA ARG A 197 5.26 3.52 14.23
C ARG A 197 3.98 3.71 13.44
N VAL A 198 4.07 3.87 12.12
CA VAL A 198 2.91 4.00 11.22
C VAL A 198 1.99 2.80 11.36
N ASN A 199 2.54 1.59 11.30
CA ASN A 199 1.76 0.35 11.33
C ASN A 199 1.15 0.06 12.71
N LYS A 200 1.77 0.51 13.81
CA LYS A 200 1.13 0.48 15.14
C LYS A 200 -0.06 1.41 15.25
N ALA A 201 -0.01 2.57 14.58
CA ALA A 201 -1.07 3.58 14.64
C ALA A 201 -2.20 3.31 13.65
N MET A 202 -1.86 2.97 12.40
CA MET A 202 -2.80 2.77 11.30
C MET A 202 -2.29 1.71 10.31
N PRO A 203 -2.54 0.42 10.55
CA PRO A 203 -2.05 -0.68 9.70
C PRO A 203 -2.92 -0.87 8.45
N THR A 204 -2.85 0.06 7.49
CA THR A 204 -3.51 -0.11 6.19
C THR A 204 -2.73 -1.10 5.32
N ALA A 205 -3.37 -1.67 4.29
CA ALA A 205 -2.69 -2.52 3.33
C ALA A 205 -1.47 -1.83 2.68
N GLU A 206 -1.58 -0.53 2.38
CA GLU A 206 -0.50 0.29 1.81
C GLU A 206 0.68 0.42 2.80
N HIS A 207 0.40 0.80 4.06
CA HIS A 207 1.43 0.98 5.08
C HIS A 207 2.17 -0.31 5.43
N ILE A 208 1.45 -1.44 5.44
CA ILE A 208 2.05 -2.76 5.64
C ILE A 208 2.93 -3.13 4.45
N ALA A 209 2.51 -2.80 3.22
CA ALA A 209 3.29 -3.05 2.01
C ALA A 209 4.56 -2.21 1.95
N HIS A 210 4.53 -0.93 2.35
CA HIS A 210 5.74 -0.10 2.45
C HIS A 210 6.76 -0.68 3.44
N PHE A 211 6.30 -1.15 4.60
CA PHE A 211 7.15 -1.88 5.53
C PHE A 211 7.74 -3.15 4.89
N ALA A 212 6.94 -3.90 4.14
CA ALA A 212 7.40 -5.11 3.45
C ALA A 212 8.46 -4.83 2.37
N ASP A 213 8.28 -3.76 1.57
CA ASP A 213 9.27 -3.30 0.59
C ASP A 213 10.58 -2.89 1.28
N ASN A 214 10.51 -2.21 2.43
CA ASN A 214 11.68 -1.85 3.23
C ASN A 214 12.40 -3.08 3.81
N ALA A 215 11.65 -4.02 4.42
CA ALA A 215 12.19 -5.27 4.94
C ALA A 215 12.88 -6.08 3.83
N LEU A 216 12.30 -6.10 2.63
CA LEU A 216 12.88 -6.75 1.47
C LEU A 216 14.22 -6.09 1.06
N ALA A 217 14.28 -4.76 1.03
CA ALA A 217 15.51 -4.02 0.73
C ALA A 217 16.62 -4.24 1.77
N MET A 218 16.25 -4.52 3.02
CA MET A 218 17.18 -4.92 4.09
C MET A 218 17.60 -6.39 4.03
N GLY A 219 17.10 -7.17 3.06
CA GLY A 219 17.36 -8.62 2.97
C GLY A 219 16.58 -9.47 3.99
N LYS A 220 15.63 -8.88 4.73
CA LYS A 220 14.79 -9.59 5.71
C LYS A 220 13.62 -10.29 5.00
N THR A 221 13.92 -11.29 4.18
CA THR A 221 12.97 -11.92 3.24
C THR A 221 11.76 -12.55 3.92
N ASP A 222 11.94 -13.19 5.07
CA ASP A 222 10.84 -13.85 5.80
C ASP A 222 9.88 -12.81 6.39
N MET A 223 10.43 -11.73 6.93
CA MET A 223 9.67 -10.59 7.43
C MET A 223 8.88 -9.90 6.31
N ALA A 224 9.53 -9.67 5.16
CA ALA A 224 8.86 -9.09 3.99
C ALA A 224 7.71 -9.97 3.51
N ARG A 225 7.91 -11.29 3.42
CA ARG A 225 6.86 -12.26 3.04
C ARG A 225 5.67 -12.20 3.99
N ALA A 226 5.91 -12.25 5.29
CA ALA A 226 4.84 -12.19 6.29
C ALA A 226 4.05 -10.88 6.20
N ALA A 227 4.75 -9.75 6.05
CA ALA A 227 4.11 -8.45 5.89
C ALA A 227 3.28 -8.35 4.59
N TYR A 228 3.80 -8.80 3.46
CA TYR A 228 3.06 -8.86 2.20
C TYR A 228 1.78 -9.69 2.29
N GLN A 229 1.84 -10.88 2.90
CA GLN A 229 0.64 -11.71 3.11
C GLN A 229 -0.39 -10.98 3.98
N ARG A 230 0.06 -10.24 5.00
CA ARG A 230 -0.81 -9.44 5.85
C ARG A 230 -1.41 -8.24 5.12
N ALA A 231 -0.66 -7.57 4.25
CA ALA A 231 -1.19 -6.50 3.40
C ALA A 231 -2.32 -7.01 2.49
N LEU A 232 -2.19 -8.21 1.92
CA LEU A 232 -3.28 -8.87 1.18
C LEU A 232 -4.50 -9.15 2.07
N GLN A 233 -4.29 -9.63 3.29
CA GLN A 233 -5.37 -9.87 4.27
C GLN A 233 -6.06 -8.58 4.72
N ALA A 234 -5.34 -7.46 4.76
CA ALA A 234 -5.85 -6.14 5.11
C ALA A 234 -6.66 -5.46 4.00
N GLY A 235 -6.97 -6.17 2.90
CA GLY A 235 -7.82 -5.66 1.82
C GLY A 235 -7.08 -4.79 0.80
N ALA A 236 -5.85 -5.16 0.44
CA ALA A 236 -5.12 -4.50 -0.65
C ALA A 236 -5.94 -4.40 -1.94
N GLY A 237 -6.03 -3.19 -2.51
CA GLY A 237 -6.70 -2.98 -3.79
C GLY A 237 -6.04 -3.76 -4.94
N PRO A 238 -6.69 -3.87 -6.12
CA PRO A 238 -6.22 -4.74 -7.21
C PRO A 238 -4.77 -4.49 -7.67
N VAL A 239 -4.37 -3.22 -7.79
CA VAL A 239 -3.02 -2.82 -8.22
C VAL A 239 -1.97 -3.20 -7.17
N LEU A 240 -2.23 -2.88 -5.91
CA LEU A 240 -1.34 -3.24 -4.80
C LEU A 240 -1.25 -4.75 -4.64
N SER A 241 -2.38 -5.46 -4.70
CA SER A 241 -2.43 -6.92 -4.66
C SER A 241 -1.58 -7.56 -5.75
N GLN A 242 -1.68 -7.08 -6.99
CA GLN A 242 -0.84 -7.57 -8.09
C GLN A 242 0.65 -7.29 -7.85
N THR A 243 0.99 -6.12 -7.31
CA THR A 243 2.37 -5.75 -6.97
C THR A 243 2.92 -6.68 -5.90
N ILE A 244 2.17 -6.90 -4.82
CA ILE A 244 2.53 -7.81 -3.73
C ILE A 244 2.72 -9.25 -4.24
N GLN A 245 1.80 -9.76 -5.08
CA GLN A 245 1.91 -11.10 -5.65
C GLN A 245 3.17 -11.27 -6.50
N LYS A 246 3.54 -10.25 -7.31
CA LYS A 246 4.81 -10.26 -8.06
C LYS A 246 6.02 -10.34 -7.14
N ARG A 247 6.02 -9.59 -6.01
CA ARG A 247 7.09 -9.63 -5.00
C ARG A 247 7.22 -11.01 -4.35
N LEU A 248 6.10 -11.61 -3.93
CA LEU A 248 6.06 -12.95 -3.35
C LEU A 248 6.56 -14.02 -4.31
N LEU A 249 6.13 -13.98 -5.58
CA LEU A 249 6.60 -14.90 -6.61
C LEU A 249 8.13 -14.79 -6.82
N ALA A 250 8.66 -13.55 -6.86
CA ALA A 250 10.10 -13.35 -7.00
C ALA A 250 10.90 -13.94 -5.82
N LEU A 251 10.37 -13.83 -4.59
CA LEU A 251 10.95 -14.46 -3.41
C LEU A 251 10.97 -16.00 -3.52
N ASP A 252 9.88 -16.60 -4.01
CA ASP A 252 9.77 -18.04 -4.19
C ASP A 252 10.78 -18.56 -5.22
N LEU A 253 10.88 -17.89 -6.37
CA LEU A 253 11.81 -18.26 -7.44
C LEU A 253 13.28 -18.15 -6.99
N ASN A 254 13.61 -17.15 -6.19
CA ASN A 254 14.97 -16.98 -5.66
C ASN A 254 15.30 -18.02 -4.57
N SER A 255 14.32 -18.51 -3.82
CA SER A 255 14.51 -19.58 -2.82
C SER A 255 14.69 -20.97 -3.45
N GLY A 256 14.13 -21.19 -4.65
CA GLY A 256 14.22 -22.46 -5.39
C GLY A 256 15.58 -22.76 -6.04
N GLY A 257 16.52 -21.81 -6.04
CA GLY A 257 17.88 -22.00 -6.56
C GLY A 257 18.83 -22.77 -5.62
N ASN A 258 18.38 -23.09 -4.40
CA ASN A 258 19.19 -23.74 -3.36
C ASN A 258 18.77 -25.20 -3.12
N ILE A 259 18.38 -25.92 -4.17
CA ILE A 259 18.26 -27.38 -4.11
C ILE A 259 19.68 -27.96 -4.04
N GLN A 260 20.17 -28.21 -2.82
CA GLN A 260 21.31 -29.09 -2.62
C GLN A 260 21.04 -30.41 -3.37
N PRO A 261 21.99 -30.92 -4.18
CA PRO A 261 21.81 -32.23 -4.78
C PRO A 261 21.64 -33.24 -3.64
N ALA A 262 20.53 -33.97 -3.67
CA ALA A 262 20.31 -35.09 -2.78
C ALA A 262 21.51 -36.05 -2.89
N GLN A 263 22.20 -36.25 -1.77
CA GLN A 263 23.20 -37.31 -1.61
C GLN A 263 22.50 -38.63 -1.33
#